data_AF-Q9LKH6-F1
#
_entry.id   AF-Q9LKH6-F1
#
_cell.length_a   1.000
_cell.length_b   1.000
_cell.length_c   1.000
_cell.angle_alpha   90.00
_cell.angle_beta   90.00
_cell.angle_gamma   90.00
#
_symmetry.space_group_name_H-M   'P 1'
#
loop_
_entity.id
_entity.type
_entity.pdbx_description
1 polymer ?
#
loop_
_entity_poly.entity_id
_entity_poly.type
_entity_poly.pdbx_seq_one_letter_code
_entity_poly.pdbx_strand_id
1 'polypeptide(L)'
;PPIIFNAGFQVKKKQFFKNFSFILMFGVLGTIISFCLISSGAVLLLKKIGLTQLNLNDYLALGAIFSATDSVCTLQVLNQDETPLLYSIVFGEGVVNDATSIVLFNAVQSLDLSNLSSMTALALLGTFLYLFFTSTILGILVGLLSAYVIKKL
;
A
#
# COMPACT_ATOMS: atom_id res chain seq x y z
N PRO A 1 8.86 -9.29 3.76
CA PRO A 1 8.68 -10.35 2.72
C PRO A 1 8.18 -11.71 3.25
N PRO A 2 8.80 -12.38 4.23
CA PRO A 2 8.32 -13.69 4.72
C PRO A 2 6.97 -13.64 5.43
N ILE A 3 6.69 -12.55 6.16
CA ILE A 3 5.45 -12.36 6.94
C ILE A 3 4.23 -12.29 6.00
N ILE A 4 4.26 -11.37 5.02
CA ILE A 4 3.20 -11.21 4.02
C ILE A 4 3.00 -12.49 3.21
N PHE A 5 4.09 -13.17 2.85
CA PHE A 5 4.04 -14.42 2.10
C PHE A 5 3.35 -15.53 2.90
N ASN A 6 3.79 -15.79 4.14
CA ASN A 6 3.17 -16.81 4.99
C ASN A 6 1.69 -16.53 5.24
N ALA A 7 1.34 -15.28 5.53
CA ALA A 7 -0.04 -14.90 5.76
C ALA A 7 -0.91 -15.06 4.50
N GLY A 8 -0.38 -14.74 3.31
CA GLY A 8 -1.05 -14.99 2.03
C GLY A 8 -1.32 -16.49 1.75
N PHE A 9 -0.46 -17.39 2.22
CA PHE A 9 -0.67 -18.83 2.10
C PHE A 9 -1.80 -19.36 3.00
N GLN A 10 -2.02 -18.75 4.16
CA GLN A 10 -2.98 -19.19 5.18
C GLN A 10 -4.42 -18.69 4.95
N VAL A 11 -4.63 -17.78 4.00
CA VAL A 11 -5.94 -17.15 3.78
C VAL A 11 -6.93 -18.08 3.07
N LYS A 12 -8.19 -18.07 3.51
CA LYS A 12 -9.33 -18.72 2.83
C LYS A 12 -9.58 -18.09 1.45
N LYS A 13 -8.88 -18.61 0.44
CA LYS A 13 -8.82 -18.12 -0.95
C LYS A 13 -10.18 -17.74 -1.54
N LYS A 14 -11.22 -18.57 -1.35
CA LYS A 14 -12.56 -18.33 -1.92
C LYS A 14 -13.19 -17.02 -1.44
N GLN A 15 -13.07 -16.70 -0.15
CA GLN A 15 -13.67 -15.50 0.43
C GLN A 15 -12.85 -14.26 0.11
N PHE A 16 -11.52 -14.40 0.06
CA PHE A 16 -10.60 -13.34 -0.37
C PHE A 16 -10.91 -12.86 -1.79
N PHE A 17 -10.96 -13.79 -2.77
CA PHE A 17 -11.23 -13.44 -4.16
C PHE A 17 -12.67 -12.92 -4.39
N LYS A 18 -13.65 -13.38 -3.59
CA LYS A 18 -15.02 -12.86 -3.65
C LYS A 18 -15.10 -11.38 -3.29
N ASN A 19 -14.26 -10.91 -2.38
CA ASN A 19 -14.27 -9.53 -1.87
C ASN A 19 -13.06 -8.71 -2.35
N PHE A 20 -12.37 -9.18 -3.38
CA PHE A 20 -11.12 -8.59 -3.86
C PHE A 20 -11.28 -7.11 -4.26
N SER A 21 -12.43 -6.73 -4.82
CA SER A 21 -12.72 -5.33 -5.15
C SER A 21 -12.72 -4.43 -3.90
N PHE A 22 -13.33 -4.87 -2.81
CA PHE A 22 -13.33 -4.11 -1.56
C PHE A 22 -11.94 -4.03 -0.95
N ILE A 23 -11.18 -5.12 -0.99
CA ILE A 23 -9.78 -5.15 -0.54
C ILE A 23 -8.94 -4.12 -1.30
N LEU A 24 -9.04 -4.11 -2.63
CA LEU A 24 -8.34 -3.12 -3.46
C LEU A 24 -8.82 -1.69 -3.19
N MET A 25 -10.13 -1.48 -3.04
CA MET A 25 -10.70 -0.17 -2.75
C MET A 25 -10.14 0.37 -1.43
N PHE A 26 -10.19 -0.42 -0.35
CA PHE A 26 -9.68 0.02 0.95
C PHE A 26 -8.15 0.13 0.96
N GLY A 27 -7.43 -0.87 0.44
CA GLY A 27 -5.97 -0.91 0.49
C GLY A 27 -5.25 0.00 -0.51
N VAL A 28 -5.90 0.44 -1.59
CA VAL A 28 -5.31 1.40 -2.54
C VAL A 28 -5.88 2.80 -2.33
N LEU A 29 -7.21 2.96 -2.44
CA LEU A 29 -7.82 4.30 -2.34
C LEU A 29 -7.75 4.81 -0.91
N GLY A 30 -7.95 3.96 0.10
CA GLY A 30 -7.81 4.33 1.50
C GLY A 30 -6.40 4.84 1.81
N THR A 31 -5.37 4.15 1.34
CA THR A 31 -3.97 4.57 1.49
C THR A 31 -3.67 5.87 0.78
N ILE A 32 -4.15 6.08 -0.44
CA ILE A 32 -3.97 7.34 -1.18
C ILE A 32 -4.65 8.51 -0.44
N ILE A 33 -5.86 8.30 0.08
CA ILE A 33 -6.56 9.32 0.87
C ILE A 33 -5.78 9.64 2.15
N SER A 34 -5.36 8.62 2.90
CA SER A 34 -4.53 8.77 4.10
C SER A 34 -3.23 9.49 3.81
N PHE A 35 -2.54 9.14 2.72
CA PHE A 35 -1.32 9.80 2.25
C PHE A 35 -1.55 11.30 2.02
N CYS A 36 -2.60 11.67 1.30
CA CYS A 36 -2.93 13.07 1.02
C CYS A 36 -3.23 13.86 2.30
N LEU A 37 -4.03 13.28 3.21
CA LEU A 37 -4.42 13.90 4.47
C LEU A 37 -3.23 14.07 5.41
N ILE A 38 -2.45 13.02 5.61
CA ILE A 38 -1.29 13.03 6.51
C ILE A 38 -0.21 13.95 5.98
N SER A 39 0.09 13.91 4.67
CA SER A 39 1.07 14.82 4.07
C SER A 39 0.67 16.29 4.22
N SER A 40 -0.59 16.62 3.91
CA SER A 40 -1.10 17.99 4.04
C SER A 40 -1.12 18.45 5.50
N GLY A 41 -1.53 17.57 6.41
CA GLY A 41 -1.51 17.80 7.85
C GLY A 41 -0.08 18.01 8.37
N ALA A 42 0.89 17.22 7.91
CA ALA A 42 2.29 17.33 8.27
C ALA A 42 2.87 18.69 7.84
N VAL A 43 2.59 19.14 6.60
CA VAL A 43 3.01 20.47 6.12
C VAL A 43 2.46 21.57 7.02
N LEU A 44 1.17 21.52 7.38
CA LEU A 44 0.54 22.57 8.19
C LEU A 44 1.02 22.56 9.65
N LEU A 45 1.09 21.38 10.28
CA LEU A 45 1.44 21.24 11.69
C LEU A 45 2.93 21.47 11.95
N LEU A 46 3.82 20.85 11.15
CA LEU A 46 5.26 20.93 11.39
C LEU A 46 5.79 22.34 11.11
N LYS A 47 5.26 23.04 10.10
CA LYS A 47 5.58 24.46 9.88
C LYS A 47 5.12 25.34 11.04
N LYS A 48 3.95 25.06 11.63
CA LYS A 48 3.43 25.81 12.79
C LYS A 48 4.26 25.59 14.06
N ILE A 49 4.84 24.40 14.21
CA ILE A 49 5.74 24.04 15.34
C ILE A 49 7.16 24.63 15.14
N GLY A 50 7.45 25.22 13.98
CA GLY A 50 8.75 25.86 13.69
C GLY A 50 9.74 24.95 12.96
N LEU A 51 9.35 23.73 12.59
CA LEU A 51 10.15 22.81 11.78
C LEU A 51 10.05 23.18 10.29
N THR A 52 10.77 24.24 9.91
CA THR A 52 10.75 24.83 8.56
C THR A 52 11.90 24.37 7.67
N GLN A 53 12.84 23.58 8.19
CA GLN A 53 13.99 23.07 7.44
C GLN A 53 13.66 21.88 6.52
N LEU A 54 12.44 21.34 6.59
CA LEU A 54 12.01 20.19 5.81
C LEU A 54 11.52 20.62 4.42
N ASN A 55 11.93 19.85 3.41
CA ASN A 55 11.47 20.03 2.04
C ASN A 55 10.10 19.38 1.83
N LEU A 56 9.46 19.70 0.71
CA LEU A 56 8.18 19.10 0.34
C LEU A 56 8.25 17.57 0.27
N ASN A 57 9.35 17.05 -0.27
CA ASN A 57 9.60 15.61 -0.36
C ASN A 57 9.52 14.93 1.00
N ASP A 58 10.06 15.57 2.05
CA ASP A 58 10.08 15.00 3.40
C ASP A 58 8.66 14.88 3.95
N TYR A 59 7.81 15.89 3.72
CA TYR A 59 6.41 15.85 4.17
C TYR A 59 5.59 14.79 3.44
N LEU A 60 5.79 14.64 2.11
CA LEU A 60 5.12 13.59 1.34
C LEU A 60 5.65 12.20 1.73
N ALA A 61 6.96 12.06 1.92
CA ALA A 61 7.57 10.81 2.38
C ALA A 61 7.03 10.38 3.74
N LEU A 62 6.89 11.32 4.69
CA LEU A 62 6.21 11.09 5.97
C LEU A 62 4.77 10.62 5.76
N GLY A 63 4.01 11.28 4.88
CA GLY A 63 2.66 10.86 4.56
C GLY A 63 2.59 9.44 3.98
N ALA A 64 3.53 9.05 3.13
CA ALA A 64 3.58 7.70 2.56
C ALA A 64 3.91 6.65 3.62
N ILE A 65 4.88 6.94 4.50
CA ILE A 65 5.26 6.04 5.59
C ILE A 65 4.10 5.83 6.56
N PHE A 66 3.42 6.91 6.96
CA PHE A 66 2.33 6.85 7.94
C PHE A 66 0.97 6.43 7.35
N SER A 67 0.82 6.35 6.02
CA SER A 67 -0.42 5.86 5.42
C SER A 67 -0.58 4.34 5.53
N ALA A 68 0.51 3.60 5.73
CA ALA A 68 0.48 2.16 5.98
C ALA A 68 -0.06 1.88 7.40
N THR A 69 -1.13 1.10 7.49
CA THR A 69 -1.75 0.70 8.77
C THR A 69 -1.45 -0.75 9.08
N ASP A 70 -0.95 -1.01 10.28
CA ASP A 70 -0.70 -2.38 10.73
C ASP A 70 -2.01 -3.10 11.08
N SER A 71 -2.27 -4.20 10.38
CA SER A 71 -3.43 -5.07 10.60
C SER A 71 -3.14 -6.26 11.51
N VAL A 72 -1.88 -6.49 11.91
CA VAL A 72 -1.45 -7.70 12.65
C VAL A 72 -2.16 -7.82 13.98
N CYS A 73 -2.24 -6.74 14.77
CA CYS A 73 -2.94 -6.76 16.06
C CYS A 73 -4.42 -7.12 15.90
N THR A 74 -5.10 -6.51 14.91
CA THR A 74 -6.50 -6.79 14.61
C THR A 74 -6.70 -8.25 14.19
N LEU A 75 -5.79 -8.80 13.38
CA LEU A 75 -5.85 -10.19 12.92
C LEU A 75 -5.60 -11.21 14.04
N GLN A 76 -4.90 -10.84 15.12
CA GLN A 76 -4.71 -11.72 16.28
C GLN A 76 -5.99 -11.90 17.10
N VAL A 77 -6.88 -10.91 17.08
CA VAL A 77 -8.16 -10.95 17.80
C VAL A 77 -9.28 -11.54 16.93
N LEU A 78 -9.18 -11.39 15.61
CA LEU A 78 -10.17 -11.92 14.67
C LEU A 78 -10.00 -13.42 14.44
N ASN A 79 -11.08 -14.17 14.69
CA ASN A 79 -11.15 -15.59 14.34
C ASN A 79 -11.64 -15.76 12.88
N GLN A 80 -10.84 -16.44 12.06
CA GLN A 80 -11.12 -16.70 10.64
C GLN A 80 -12.30 -17.67 10.41
N ASP A 81 -12.68 -18.47 11.40
CA ASP A 81 -13.83 -19.38 11.33
C ASP A 81 -15.13 -18.66 11.68
N GLU A 82 -15.10 -17.79 12.69
CA GLU A 82 -16.26 -17.02 13.13
C GLU A 82 -16.55 -15.83 12.21
N THR A 83 -15.51 -15.13 11.76
CA THR A 83 -15.62 -13.88 10.97
C THR A 83 -14.79 -13.91 9.67
N PRO A 84 -15.00 -14.90 8.77
CA PRO A 84 -14.16 -15.10 7.59
C PRO A 84 -14.14 -13.91 6.62
N LEU A 85 -15.23 -13.16 6.53
CA LEU A 85 -15.32 -11.95 5.69
C LEU A 85 -14.42 -10.84 6.23
N LEU A 86 -14.57 -10.50 7.51
CA LEU A 86 -13.82 -9.41 8.15
C LEU A 86 -12.34 -9.73 8.19
N TYR A 87 -11.98 -10.96 8.55
CA TYR A 87 -10.60 -11.45 8.49
C TYR A 87 -9.99 -11.25 7.09
N SER A 88 -10.70 -11.69 6.04
CA SER A 88 -10.19 -11.60 4.66
C SER A 88 -10.01 -10.15 4.19
N ILE A 89 -10.93 -9.25 4.57
CA ILE A 89 -10.85 -7.83 4.20
C ILE A 89 -9.71 -7.14 4.94
N VAL A 90 -9.63 -7.27 6.27
CA VAL A 90 -8.59 -6.63 7.09
C VAL A 90 -7.20 -7.13 6.71
N PHE A 91 -7.07 -8.44 6.49
CA PHE A 91 -5.81 -9.02 6.00
C PHE A 91 -5.43 -8.46 4.63
N GLY A 92 -6.36 -8.52 3.67
CA GLY A 92 -6.10 -8.10 2.31
C GLY A 92 -5.79 -6.61 2.21
N GLU A 93 -6.56 -5.78 2.92
CA GLU A 93 -6.35 -4.35 3.00
C GLU A 93 -4.95 -4.04 3.53
N GLY A 94 -4.54 -4.62 4.67
CA GLY A 94 -3.21 -4.39 5.23
C GLY A 94 -2.07 -4.76 4.26
N VAL A 95 -2.18 -5.89 3.56
CA VAL A 95 -1.17 -6.29 2.57
C VAL A 95 -1.12 -5.34 1.37
N VAL A 96 -2.27 -4.95 0.84
CA VAL A 96 -2.34 -4.03 -0.32
C VAL A 96 -1.91 -2.62 0.08
N ASN A 97 -2.24 -2.19 1.30
CA ASN A 97 -1.85 -0.90 1.87
C ASN A 97 -0.33 -0.81 2.01
N ASP A 98 0.33 -1.81 2.60
CA ASP A 98 1.79 -1.87 2.72
C ASP A 98 2.48 -1.73 1.34
N ALA A 99 2.00 -2.47 0.35
CA ALA A 99 2.54 -2.39 -1.01
C ALA A 99 2.30 -0.99 -1.63
N THR A 100 1.11 -0.43 -1.46
CA THR A 100 0.72 0.88 -1.98
C THR A 100 1.57 2.00 -1.37
N SER A 101 1.77 1.96 -0.05
CA SER A 101 2.64 2.90 0.69
C SER A 101 4.08 2.85 0.21
N ILE A 102 4.66 1.66 0.02
CA ILE A 102 6.02 1.51 -0.53
C ILE A 102 6.12 2.09 -1.95
N VAL A 103 5.12 1.84 -2.80
CA VAL A 103 5.10 2.39 -4.15
C VAL A 103 4.96 3.92 -4.14
N LEU A 104 4.10 4.48 -3.28
CA LEU A 104 3.96 5.93 -3.08
C LEU A 104 5.27 6.56 -2.61
N PHE A 105 5.92 5.96 -1.63
CA PHE A 105 7.21 6.42 -1.12
C PHE A 105 8.27 6.45 -2.23
N ASN A 106 8.39 5.38 -3.01
CA ASN A 106 9.31 5.33 -4.15
C ASN A 106 8.96 6.37 -5.22
N ALA A 107 7.68 6.58 -5.52
CA ALA A 107 7.24 7.60 -6.47
C ALA A 107 7.62 9.01 -6.00
N VAL A 108 7.42 9.33 -4.72
CA VAL A 108 7.84 10.60 -4.11
C VAL A 108 9.36 10.80 -4.21
N GLN A 109 10.14 9.77 -3.89
CA GLN A 109 11.62 9.86 -3.92
C GLN A 109 12.18 9.93 -5.35
N SER A 110 11.47 9.38 -6.33
CA SER A 110 11.90 9.39 -7.73
C SER A 110 11.69 10.73 -8.45
N LEU A 111 10.89 11.62 -7.88
CA LEU A 111 10.51 12.88 -8.51
C LEU A 111 11.16 14.08 -7.81
N ASP A 112 11.69 15.00 -8.61
CA ASP A 112 12.08 16.31 -8.10
C ASP A 112 10.82 17.19 -7.97
N LEU A 113 10.41 17.44 -6.73
CA LEU A 113 9.23 18.26 -6.41
C LEU A 113 9.63 19.68 -6.01
N SER A 114 10.83 20.14 -6.40
CA SER A 114 11.28 21.53 -6.26
C SER A 114 10.27 22.55 -6.81
N ASN A 115 9.51 22.18 -7.85
CA ASN A 115 8.40 22.96 -8.38
C ASN A 115 7.09 22.15 -8.39
N LEU A 116 6.19 22.46 -7.46
CA LEU A 116 4.83 21.92 -7.47
C LEU A 116 4.06 22.51 -8.66
N SER A 117 3.88 21.70 -9.70
CA SER A 117 3.01 21.99 -10.83
C SER A 117 1.95 20.90 -10.93
N SER A 118 0.84 21.20 -11.62
CA SER A 118 -0.14 20.17 -11.96
C SER A 118 0.50 19.00 -12.74
N MET A 119 1.59 19.27 -13.48
CA MET A 119 2.35 18.24 -14.18
C MET A 119 3.13 17.33 -13.23
N THR A 120 3.69 17.83 -12.11
CA THR A 120 4.40 16.98 -11.15
C THR A 120 3.45 16.09 -10.36
N ALA A 121 2.25 16.58 -10.01
CA ALA A 121 1.20 15.74 -9.43
C ALA A 121 0.74 14.64 -10.40
N LEU A 122 0.59 14.96 -11.68
CA LEU A 122 0.25 13.97 -12.71
C LEU A 122 1.39 12.96 -12.94
N ALA A 123 2.64 13.42 -12.90
CA ALA A 123 3.82 12.55 -12.99
C ALA A 123 3.92 11.61 -11.79
N LEU A 124 3.59 12.07 -10.58
CA LEU A 124 3.54 11.25 -9.38
C LEU A 124 2.47 10.17 -9.49
N LEU A 125 1.27 10.53 -9.95
CA LEU A 125 0.21 9.55 -10.20
C LEU A 125 0.62 8.55 -11.30
N GLY A 126 1.22 9.02 -12.40
CA GLY A 126 1.69 8.17 -13.49
C GLY A 126 2.78 7.19 -13.05
N THR A 127 3.74 7.66 -12.25
CA THR A 127 4.82 6.83 -11.70
C THR A 127 4.28 5.81 -10.71
N PHE A 128 3.33 6.22 -9.84
CA PHE A 128 2.61 5.31 -8.96
C PHE A 128 1.91 4.20 -9.74
N LEU A 129 1.10 4.55 -10.75
CA LEU A 129 0.38 3.56 -11.57
C LEU A 129 1.34 2.62 -12.29
N TYR A 130 2.41 3.17 -12.88
CA TYR A 130 3.44 2.38 -13.55
C TYR A 130 4.07 1.35 -12.61
N LEU A 131 4.58 1.78 -11.45
CA LEU A 131 5.20 0.90 -10.46
C LEU A 131 4.21 -0.11 -9.89
N PHE A 132 2.98 0.31 -9.61
CA PHE A 132 1.93 -0.56 -9.08
C PHE A 132 1.58 -1.69 -10.05
N PHE A 133 1.29 -1.36 -11.32
CA PHE A 133 0.92 -2.36 -12.33
C PHE A 133 2.09 -3.27 -12.72
N THR A 134 3.29 -2.71 -12.92
CA THR A 134 4.47 -3.52 -13.29
C THR A 134 4.84 -4.49 -12.17
N SER A 135 4.83 -4.05 -10.91
CA SER A 135 5.09 -4.92 -9.74
C SER A 135 4.04 -6.01 -9.60
N THR A 136 2.76 -5.67 -9.83
CA THR A 136 1.65 -6.65 -9.78
C THR A 136 1.80 -7.72 -10.87
N ILE A 137 2.06 -7.31 -12.12
CA ILE A 137 2.25 -8.23 -13.24
C ILE A 137 3.44 -9.16 -12.99
N LEU A 138 4.57 -8.60 -12.54
CA LEU A 138 5.76 -9.39 -12.20
C LEU A 138 5.46 -10.42 -11.10
N GLY A 139 4.75 -10.02 -10.05
CA GLY A 139 4.34 -10.92 -8.97
C GLY A 139 3.46 -12.07 -9.46
N ILE A 140 2.48 -11.80 -10.34
CA ILE A 140 1.63 -12.83 -10.94
C ILE A 140 2.46 -13.79 -11.79
N LEU A 141 3.35 -13.28 -12.64
CA LEU A 141 4.19 -14.12 -13.52
C LEU A 141 5.10 -15.05 -12.71
N VAL A 142 5.80 -14.53 -11.70
CA VAL A 142 6.67 -15.33 -10.84
C VAL A 142 5.86 -16.33 -10.02
N GLY A 143 4.70 -15.94 -9.52
CA GLY A 143 3.79 -16.82 -8.78
C GLY A 143 3.30 -18.00 -9.65
N LEU A 144 2.87 -17.72 -10.88
CA LEU A 144 2.42 -18.76 -11.81
C LEU A 144 3.57 -19.66 -12.28
N LEU A 145 4.75 -19.09 -12.53
CA LEU A 145 5.93 -19.84 -12.95
C LEU A 145 6.40 -20.78 -11.84
N SER A 146 6.44 -20.31 -10.60
CA SER A 146 6.78 -21.17 -9.45
C SER A 146 5.77 -22.30 -9.25
N ALA A 147 4.46 -22.00 -9.35
CA ALA A 147 3.41 -23.03 -9.29
C ALA A 147 3.55 -24.06 -10.41
N TYR A 148 3.89 -23.63 -11.63
CA TYR A 148 4.14 -24.53 -12.76
C TYR A 148 5.35 -25.45 -12.51
N VAL A 149 6.47 -24.89 -12.03
CA VAL A 149 7.68 -25.67 -11.72
C VAL A 149 7.39 -26.72 -10.65
N ILE A 150 6.72 -26.34 -9.55
CA ILE A 150 6.36 -27.26 -8.46
C ILE A 150 5.41 -28.35 -8.94
N LYS A 151 4.51 -28.06 -9.89
CA LYS A 151 3.61 -29.07 -10.47
C LYS A 151 4.35 -30.08 -11.37
N LYS A 152 5.48 -29.68 -11.94
CA LYS A 152 6.28 -30.48 -12.89
C LYS A 152 7.36 -31.31 -12.21
N LEU A 153 7.82 -30.88 -11.04
CA LEU A 153 8.67 -31.64 -10.11
C LEU A 153 7.86 -32.73 -9.41
#